data_AF-A0A7X7DXH1-F1
#
_entry.id   AF-A0A7X7DXH1-F1
#
_cell.length_a   1.000
_cell.length_b   1.000
_cell.length_c   1.000
_cell.angle_alpha   90.00
_cell.angle_beta   90.00
_cell.angle_gamma   90.00
#
_symmetry.space_group_name_H-M   'P 1'
#
loop_
_entity.id
_entity.type
_entity.pdbx_description
1 polymer ?
#
loop_
_entity_poly.entity_id
_entity_poly.type
_entity_poly.pdbx_seq_one_letter_code
_entity_poly.pdbx_strand_id
1 'polypeptide(L)'
;FEEELRKSFFTEYTADVTVESVWNASPDGTLPSMKQEMERNINTLLSDWERICRSEAVSMIHSAQVLASSEHVRNYVSGELEKGADFQLLLQKINALWDAFGQSLALEPVEFFESILIDSPDRNDLRLLSRDPGSRFIELYKEWGAEFLKAINKIGVENYVSTEWKTSDVNWSVLNRSLDFLPDISGNRNAARGLLFLIQEGVPLDGFSPDLMAKIAVKKDVFLKVWQALTPDSRKLAVIFESGRPLVILEPSLIAFPEACSLFLRDYGVEFWTSWSSDDIFDLLRISEIRGKNSGKLRAASVLPEERADLLEIYRRSGERGIILWDIHTKEPTGEIGRKLARQSIACMAEGYPFEDMKDPEFVRFAAATLNFPAGRFFYDTLKGVGSLVRYLLLGGVLLLFGGVFFGLFKRFRGAFFSPPSRYTIKEGTEKTERKALKDVFADDERADGGGADETASFTVEPEMIEDPEISPAETDDATGKEEDLQEEDAVSADEELQRGQSDEESAGTAGKSTRQRRRKKRMKKENE
;
A
#
# COMPACT_ATOMS: atom_id res chain seq x y z
N PHE A 1 15.72 59.98 76.28
CA PHE A 1 14.99 59.03 75.43
C PHE A 1 15.82 57.77 75.15
N GLU A 2 16.88 57.80 74.32
CA GLU A 2 17.69 56.58 74.04
C GLU A 2 18.29 55.97 75.32
N GLU A 3 18.81 56.81 76.23
CA GLU A 3 19.36 56.34 77.52
C GLU A 3 18.28 55.77 78.46
N GLU A 4 17.02 56.17 78.30
CA GLU A 4 15.88 55.61 79.05
C GLU A 4 15.42 54.30 78.44
N LEU A 5 15.38 54.19 77.10
CA LEU A 5 15.15 52.93 76.38
C LEU A 5 16.23 51.89 76.67
N ARG A 6 17.51 52.32 76.74
CA ARG A 6 18.59 51.44 77.20
C ARG A 6 18.37 51.01 78.65
N LYS A 7 17.97 51.92 79.55
CA LYS A 7 17.70 51.56 80.96
C LYS A 7 16.49 50.62 81.10
N SER A 8 15.38 50.86 80.39
CA SER A 8 14.20 50.00 80.43
C SER A 8 14.52 48.62 79.88
N PHE A 9 15.15 48.53 78.71
CA PHE A 9 15.60 47.28 78.10
C PHE A 9 16.59 46.54 79.00
N PHE A 10 17.53 47.25 79.66
CA PHE A 10 18.46 46.61 80.60
C PHE A 10 17.73 46.07 81.83
N THR A 11 16.76 46.82 82.40
CA THR A 11 15.98 46.33 83.55
C THR A 11 15.10 45.13 83.20
N GLU A 12 14.45 45.16 82.03
CA GLU A 12 13.62 44.08 81.48
C GLU A 12 14.49 42.84 81.20
N TYR A 13 15.62 43.00 80.53
CA TYR A 13 16.61 41.94 80.31
C TYR A 13 17.18 41.37 81.61
N THR A 14 17.45 42.19 82.64
CA THR A 14 17.90 41.66 83.96
C THR A 14 16.79 41.04 84.81
N ALA A 15 15.52 41.27 84.48
CA ALA A 15 14.39 40.61 85.12
C ALA A 15 14.10 39.25 84.46
N ASP A 16 14.12 39.19 83.13
CA ASP A 16 13.86 37.97 82.36
C ASP A 16 15.07 37.02 82.32
N VAL A 17 16.31 37.52 82.29
CA VAL A 17 17.54 36.71 82.25
C VAL A 17 18.06 36.44 83.66
N THR A 18 17.45 35.45 84.32
CA THR A 18 17.91 34.89 85.59
C THR A 18 18.73 33.62 85.36
N VAL A 19 19.45 33.15 86.38
CA VAL A 19 20.13 31.84 86.30
C VAL A 19 19.12 30.72 86.05
N GLU A 20 17.91 30.82 86.60
CA GLU A 20 16.89 29.80 86.42
C GLU A 20 16.30 29.80 85.00
N SER A 21 15.97 30.96 84.41
CA SER A 21 15.44 31.03 83.02
C SER A 21 16.49 30.70 81.95
N VAL A 22 17.79 30.86 82.26
CA VAL A 22 18.87 30.38 81.38
C VAL A 22 18.93 28.85 81.34
N TRP A 23 18.91 28.18 82.50
CA TRP A 23 19.16 26.74 82.57
C TRP A 23 17.89 25.87 82.56
N ASN A 24 16.83 26.29 83.26
CA ASN A 24 15.58 25.56 83.46
C ASN A 24 14.46 26.08 82.55
N ALA A 25 13.61 25.19 82.06
CA ALA A 25 12.39 25.59 81.36
C ALA A 25 11.37 26.17 82.35
N SER A 26 10.35 26.87 81.84
CA SER A 26 9.21 27.32 82.66
C SER A 26 8.61 26.14 83.45
N PRO A 27 8.26 26.30 84.74
CA PRO A 27 7.71 25.20 85.56
C PRO A 27 6.42 24.60 84.99
N ASP A 28 5.65 25.38 84.21
CA ASP A 28 4.44 24.91 83.52
C ASP A 28 4.73 24.18 82.19
N GLY A 29 6.00 24.07 81.78
CA GLY A 29 6.43 23.45 80.52
C GLY A 29 6.08 24.22 79.25
N THR A 30 5.51 25.43 79.39
CA THR A 30 4.97 26.25 78.29
C THR A 30 6.04 26.98 77.47
N LEU A 31 7.20 27.26 78.07
CA LEU A 31 8.32 27.96 77.44
C LEU A 31 9.64 27.20 77.72
N PRO A 32 10.49 26.98 76.69
CA PRO A 32 11.81 26.39 76.88
C PRO A 32 12.75 27.35 77.64
N SER A 33 13.85 26.82 78.18
CA SER A 33 14.91 27.68 78.73
C SER A 33 15.65 28.43 77.62
N MET A 34 16.28 29.56 77.93
CA MET A 34 17.10 30.28 76.93
C MET A 34 18.24 29.41 76.39
N LYS A 35 18.79 28.50 77.23
CA LYS A 35 19.74 27.49 76.78
C LYS A 35 19.10 26.53 75.77
N GLN A 36 17.92 25.97 76.05
CA GLN A 36 17.24 25.05 75.14
C GLN A 36 16.85 25.72 73.81
N GLU A 37 16.47 27.00 73.84
CA GLU A 37 16.19 27.78 72.64
C GLU A 37 17.47 28.10 71.85
N MET A 38 18.57 28.48 72.52
CA MET A 38 19.88 28.61 71.88
C MET A 38 20.36 27.28 71.27
N GLU A 39 20.32 26.17 72.01
CA GLU A 39 20.68 24.84 71.52
C GLU A 39 19.81 24.44 70.33
N ARG A 40 18.51 24.70 70.36
CA ARG A 40 17.60 24.48 69.22
C ARG A 40 17.99 25.33 68.01
N ASN A 41 18.21 26.62 68.20
CA ASN A 41 18.54 27.57 67.12
C ASN A 41 19.90 27.26 66.49
N ILE A 42 20.91 26.94 67.32
CA ILE A 42 22.24 26.48 66.88
C ILE A 42 22.12 25.15 66.13
N ASN A 43 21.36 24.17 66.64
CA ASN A 43 21.15 22.90 65.95
C ASN A 43 20.43 23.09 64.60
N THR A 44 19.44 23.98 64.49
CA THR A 44 18.82 24.30 63.19
C THR A 44 19.81 24.96 62.23
N LEU A 45 20.57 25.96 62.69
CA LEU A 45 21.59 26.63 61.88
C LEU A 45 22.67 25.65 61.39
N LEU A 46 23.17 24.78 62.26
CA LEU A 46 24.13 23.73 61.91
C LEU A 46 23.52 22.73 60.91
N SER A 47 22.26 22.33 61.06
CA SER A 47 21.60 21.40 60.13
C SER A 47 21.34 22.03 58.76
N ASP A 48 21.03 23.33 58.69
CA ASP A 48 20.90 24.05 57.43
C ASP A 48 22.26 24.34 56.78
N TRP A 49 23.30 24.63 57.57
CA TRP A 49 24.66 24.80 57.07
C TRP A 49 25.22 23.49 56.53
N GLU A 50 25.02 22.37 57.25
CA GLU A 50 25.34 21.03 56.75
C GLU A 50 24.56 20.72 55.45
N ARG A 51 23.27 21.04 55.39
CA ARG A 51 22.45 20.86 54.18
C ARG A 51 22.99 21.67 52.99
N ILE A 52 23.40 22.92 53.22
CA ILE A 52 24.03 23.77 52.21
C ILE A 52 25.36 23.16 51.75
N CYS A 53 26.30 22.90 52.66
CA CYS A 53 27.61 22.35 52.31
C CYS A 53 27.53 20.97 51.65
N ARG A 54 26.59 20.09 52.05
CA ARG A 54 26.32 18.83 51.33
C ARG A 54 25.81 19.08 49.91
N SER A 55 24.90 20.03 49.71
CA SER A 55 24.36 20.35 48.38
C SER A 55 25.42 20.98 47.46
N GLU A 56 26.28 21.84 48.01
CA GLU A 56 27.36 22.51 47.29
C GLU A 56 28.49 21.52 46.96
N ALA A 57 28.87 20.63 47.89
CA ALA A 57 29.82 19.55 47.63
C ALA A 57 29.31 18.58 46.54
N VAL A 58 28.02 18.22 46.54
CA VAL A 58 27.43 17.40 45.46
C VAL A 58 27.45 18.14 44.12
N SER A 59 27.12 19.44 44.11
CA SER A 59 27.21 20.28 42.91
C SER A 59 28.65 20.35 42.38
N MET A 60 29.64 20.55 43.25
CA MET A 60 31.07 20.57 42.89
C MET A 60 31.56 19.21 42.40
N ILE A 61 31.14 18.09 42.99
CA ILE A 61 31.51 16.75 42.52
C ILE A 61 30.95 16.48 41.12
N HIS A 62 29.69 16.83 40.87
CA HIS A 62 29.08 16.66 39.55
C HIS A 62 29.74 17.57 38.51
N SER A 63 29.94 18.84 38.83
CA SER A 63 30.59 19.82 37.96
C SER A 63 32.07 19.48 37.70
N ALA A 64 32.78 18.89 38.67
CA ALA A 64 34.14 18.39 38.50
C ALA A 64 34.21 17.24 37.50
N GLN A 65 33.18 16.38 37.42
CA GLN A 65 33.09 15.36 36.37
C GLN A 65 32.95 15.98 34.98
N VAL A 66 32.13 17.03 34.84
CA VAL A 66 31.99 17.77 33.57
C VAL A 66 33.30 18.45 33.18
N LEU A 67 33.90 19.21 34.11
CA LEU A 67 35.15 19.95 33.90
C LEU A 67 36.34 19.02 33.63
N ALA A 68 36.41 17.84 34.25
CA ALA A 68 37.46 16.86 33.97
C ALA A 68 37.32 16.22 32.58
N SER A 69 36.12 16.20 32.00
CA SER A 69 35.84 15.53 30.72
C SER A 69 36.15 16.36 29.47
N SER A 70 36.14 17.70 29.57
CA SER A 70 36.27 18.60 28.42
C SER A 70 37.24 19.74 28.69
N GLU A 71 38.15 19.98 27.73
CA GLU A 71 38.99 21.18 27.73
C GLU A 71 38.22 22.43 27.29
N HIS A 72 37.30 22.29 26.34
CA HIS A 72 36.44 23.38 25.89
C HIS A 72 35.59 23.95 27.04
N VAL A 73 34.98 23.08 27.88
CA VAL A 73 34.20 23.54 29.05
C VAL A 73 35.10 24.22 30.09
N ARG A 74 36.31 23.72 30.34
CA ARG A 74 37.27 24.38 31.27
C ARG A 74 37.65 25.77 30.80
N ASN A 75 38.01 25.91 29.52
CA ASN A 75 38.44 27.18 28.92
C ASN A 75 37.28 28.20 28.86
N TYR A 76 36.05 27.73 28.63
CA TYR A 76 34.83 28.55 28.72
C TYR A 76 34.62 29.07 30.16
N VAL A 77 34.70 28.20 31.18
CA VAL A 77 34.53 28.60 32.58
C VAL A 77 35.59 29.60 33.04
N SER A 78 36.87 29.40 32.70
CA SER A 78 37.90 30.39 33.03
C SER A 78 37.62 31.73 32.35
N GLY A 79 37.25 31.72 31.07
CA GLY A 79 36.95 32.94 30.31
C GLY A 79 35.73 33.71 30.83
N GLU A 80 34.69 33.04 31.33
CA GLU A 80 33.53 33.70 31.94
C GLU A 80 33.81 34.16 33.39
N LEU A 81 34.60 33.43 34.16
CA LEU A 81 35.04 33.87 35.50
C LEU A 81 35.96 35.09 35.42
N GLU A 82 36.84 35.17 34.41
CA GLU A 82 37.67 36.36 34.13
C GLU A 82 36.82 37.59 33.75
N LYS A 83 35.64 37.40 33.16
CA LYS A 83 34.64 38.46 32.89
C LYS A 83 33.81 38.82 34.13
N GLY A 84 33.97 38.10 35.25
CA GLY A 84 33.23 38.34 36.50
C GLY A 84 31.83 37.70 36.55
N ALA A 85 31.55 36.66 35.75
CA ALA A 85 30.29 35.94 35.81
C ALA A 85 30.13 35.13 37.11
N ASP A 86 28.89 34.96 37.57
CA ASP A 86 28.59 34.14 38.76
C ASP A 86 28.84 32.65 38.49
N PHE A 87 29.71 32.05 39.31
CA PHE A 87 30.03 30.63 39.25
C PHE A 87 28.80 29.74 39.44
N GLN A 88 27.84 30.10 40.30
CA GLN A 88 26.63 29.28 40.49
C GLN A 88 25.74 29.27 39.23
N LEU A 89 25.66 30.41 38.51
CA LEU A 89 24.95 30.51 37.25
C LEU A 89 25.65 29.72 36.14
N LEU A 90 26.99 29.80 36.06
CA LEU A 90 27.80 29.01 35.14
C LEU A 90 27.61 27.51 35.37
N LEU A 91 27.68 27.04 36.63
CA LEU A 91 27.46 25.63 36.95
C LEU A 91 26.07 25.14 36.55
N GLN A 92 25.01 25.95 36.76
CA GLN A 92 23.66 25.59 36.32
C GLN A 92 23.58 25.44 34.79
N LYS A 93 24.21 26.35 34.04
CA LYS A 93 24.27 26.30 32.57
C LYS A 93 25.01 25.04 32.07
N ILE A 94 26.15 24.74 32.69
CA ILE A 94 27.02 23.61 32.33
C ILE A 94 26.38 22.26 32.68
N ASN A 95 25.70 22.16 33.82
CA ASN A 95 24.96 20.95 34.18
C ASN A 95 23.78 20.72 33.21
N ALA A 96 23.06 21.77 32.80
CA ALA A 96 22.01 21.66 31.79
C ALA A 96 22.53 21.25 30.39
N LEU A 97 23.71 21.72 30.00
CA LEU A 97 24.43 21.25 28.81
C LEU A 97 24.82 19.76 28.96
N TRP A 98 25.35 19.36 30.12
CA TRP A 98 25.77 17.98 30.40
C TRP A 98 24.60 16.99 30.44
N ASP A 99 23.42 17.40 30.94
CA ASP A 99 22.21 16.59 30.90
C ASP A 99 21.71 16.30 29.47
N ALA A 100 21.97 17.22 28.52
CA ALA A 100 21.58 17.09 27.11
C ALA A 100 22.65 16.41 26.22
N PHE A 101 23.94 16.64 26.49
CA PHE A 101 25.03 16.21 25.61
C PHE A 101 26.06 15.28 26.26
N GLY A 102 26.12 15.22 27.59
CA GLY A 102 27.09 14.40 28.33
C GLY A 102 28.51 14.53 27.79
N GLN A 103 29.12 13.38 27.49
CA GLN A 103 30.49 13.29 26.99
C GLN A 103 30.72 13.92 25.61
N SER A 104 29.68 14.22 24.82
CA SER A 104 29.84 14.94 23.55
C SER A 104 30.41 16.35 23.73
N LEU A 105 30.25 16.96 24.91
CA LEU A 105 30.83 18.27 25.26
C LEU A 105 32.37 18.29 25.27
N ALA A 106 33.03 17.14 25.13
CA ALA A 106 34.49 17.05 24.96
C ALA A 106 34.95 17.35 23.52
N LEU A 107 34.04 17.34 22.53
CA LEU A 107 34.39 17.31 21.10
C LEU A 107 34.42 18.69 20.43
N GLU A 108 33.69 19.68 20.95
CA GLU A 108 33.47 20.99 20.31
C GLU A 108 33.37 22.11 21.37
N PRO A 109 33.49 23.40 20.98
CA PRO A 109 33.27 24.54 21.86
C PRO A 109 31.88 24.58 22.51
N VAL A 110 31.76 25.22 23.67
CA VAL A 110 30.50 25.29 24.44
C VAL A 110 29.43 26.06 23.66
N GLU A 111 29.82 27.11 22.97
CA GLU A 111 28.98 27.99 22.15
C GLU A 111 28.26 27.24 21.00
N PHE A 112 28.88 26.18 20.49
CA PHE A 112 28.28 25.30 19.47
C PHE A 112 27.16 24.43 20.06
N PHE A 113 27.33 23.92 21.28
CA PHE A 113 26.27 23.19 21.97
C PHE A 113 25.15 24.11 22.48
N GLU A 114 25.45 25.38 22.74
CA GLU A 114 24.43 26.40 23.01
C GLU A 114 23.56 26.71 21.79
N SER A 115 24.11 26.76 20.56
CA SER A 115 23.29 26.93 19.36
C SER A 115 22.37 25.72 19.13
N ILE A 116 22.86 24.49 19.34
CA ILE A 116 22.04 23.27 19.27
C ILE A 116 20.88 23.32 20.28
N LEU A 117 21.09 23.83 21.50
CA LEU A 117 20.02 23.98 22.50
C LEU A 117 18.98 25.07 22.18
N ILE A 118 19.29 26.01 21.28
CA ILE A 118 18.38 27.03 20.77
C ILE A 118 17.58 26.50 19.56
N ASP A 119 18.24 25.74 18.69
CA ASP A 119 17.65 25.20 17.46
C ASP A 119 16.79 23.92 17.67
N SER A 120 17.04 23.15 18.73
CA SER A 120 16.39 21.86 18.96
C SER A 120 14.97 21.99 19.53
N PRO A 121 13.97 21.27 18.98
CA PRO A 121 12.60 21.30 19.49
C PRO A 121 12.41 20.55 20.83
N ASP A 122 13.18 19.48 21.10
CA ASP A 122 13.23 18.81 22.41
C ASP A 122 14.69 18.60 22.87
N ARG A 123 14.87 18.53 24.18
CA ARG A 123 16.12 18.19 24.89
C ARG A 123 16.26 16.69 25.14
N ASN A 124 15.16 15.94 25.25
CA ASN A 124 15.24 14.47 25.36
C ASN A 124 15.83 13.86 24.09
N ASP A 125 15.42 14.39 22.93
CA ASP A 125 15.97 14.06 21.62
C ASP A 125 17.50 14.26 21.56
N LEU A 126 18.01 15.41 21.99
CA LEU A 126 19.45 15.68 22.07
C LEU A 126 20.19 14.67 22.97
N ARG A 127 19.56 14.29 24.09
CA ARG A 127 20.10 13.30 25.04
C ARG A 127 20.14 11.88 24.48
N LEU A 128 19.24 11.53 23.57
CA LEU A 128 19.26 10.26 22.85
C LEU A 128 20.32 10.27 21.71
N LEU A 129 20.43 11.39 20.97
CA LEU A 129 21.46 11.58 19.93
C LEU A 129 22.89 11.57 20.49
N SER A 130 23.13 12.26 21.61
CA SER A 130 24.46 12.37 22.23
C SER A 130 24.92 11.10 22.96
N ARG A 131 23.97 10.29 23.43
CA ARG A 131 24.23 8.99 24.06
C ARG A 131 24.66 7.91 23.06
N ASP A 132 24.27 8.04 21.79
CA ASP A 132 24.67 7.11 20.73
C ASP A 132 25.93 7.62 20.01
N PRO A 133 27.12 7.01 20.22
CA PRO A 133 28.34 7.43 19.55
C PRO A 133 28.32 7.18 18.03
N GLY A 134 27.38 6.37 17.52
CA GLY A 134 27.18 6.15 16.09
C GLY A 134 26.25 7.15 15.41
N SER A 135 25.68 8.13 16.14
CA SER A 135 24.61 8.99 15.62
C SER A 135 25.08 10.06 14.62
N ARG A 136 26.37 10.39 14.60
CA ARG A 136 27.01 11.43 13.75
C ARG A 136 26.35 12.82 13.85
N PHE A 137 25.59 13.09 14.91
CA PHE A 137 24.73 14.29 14.98
C PHE A 137 25.50 15.63 14.93
N ILE A 138 26.74 15.65 15.43
CA ILE A 138 27.62 16.83 15.37
C ILE A 138 28.04 17.16 13.93
N GLU A 139 28.39 16.13 13.14
CA GLU A 139 28.77 16.30 11.73
C GLU A 139 27.57 16.82 10.92
N LEU A 140 26.41 16.19 11.08
CA LEU A 140 25.20 16.55 10.33
C LEU A 140 24.60 17.89 10.76
N TYR A 141 24.67 18.27 12.04
CA TYR A 141 24.29 19.62 12.47
C TYR A 141 25.27 20.69 11.95
N LYS A 142 26.57 20.40 11.81
CA LYS A 142 27.53 21.33 11.17
C LYS A 142 27.25 21.56 9.68
N GLU A 143 26.64 20.60 8.99
CA GLU A 143 26.30 20.69 7.57
C GLU A 143 24.88 21.27 7.34
N TRP A 144 23.90 20.89 8.15
CA TRP A 144 22.46 21.16 7.92
C TRP A 144 21.76 21.96 9.03
N GLY A 145 22.43 22.23 10.15
CA GLY A 145 21.93 23.06 11.25
C GLY A 145 20.55 22.65 11.79
N ALA A 146 19.71 23.66 12.05
CA ALA A 146 18.37 23.48 12.62
C ALA A 146 17.42 22.62 11.77
N GLU A 147 17.59 22.55 10.44
CA GLU A 147 16.71 21.74 9.58
C GLU A 147 16.88 20.23 9.85
N PHE A 148 18.10 19.78 10.16
CA PHE A 148 18.39 18.40 10.57
C PHE A 148 17.73 18.02 11.90
N LEU A 149 17.83 18.87 12.92
CA LEU A 149 17.19 18.62 14.24
C LEU A 149 15.66 18.56 14.13
N LYS A 150 15.06 19.45 13.32
CA LYS A 150 13.61 19.49 13.09
C LYS A 150 13.12 18.28 12.29
N ALA A 151 13.86 17.85 11.27
CA ALA A 151 13.54 16.62 10.54
C ALA A 151 13.62 15.39 11.45
N ILE A 152 14.68 15.27 12.26
CA ILE A 152 14.85 14.14 13.20
C ILE A 152 13.73 14.10 14.26
N ASN A 153 13.31 15.24 14.80
CA ASN A 153 12.21 15.29 15.77
C ASN A 153 10.88 14.79 15.16
N LYS A 154 10.53 15.21 13.93
CA LYS A 154 9.36 14.72 13.19
C LYS A 154 9.44 13.22 12.82
N ILE A 155 10.65 12.70 12.60
CA ILE A 155 10.88 11.25 12.37
C ILE A 155 10.85 10.47 13.71
N GLY A 156 11.14 11.14 14.82
CA GLY A 156 11.46 10.57 16.13
C GLY A 156 12.93 10.12 16.22
N VAL A 157 13.67 10.58 17.25
CA VAL A 157 15.08 10.20 17.44
C VAL A 157 15.27 8.69 17.59
N GLU A 158 14.34 7.99 18.26
CA GLU A 158 14.43 6.53 18.40
C GLU A 158 14.40 5.80 17.04
N ASN A 159 13.68 6.34 16.06
CA ASN A 159 13.69 5.83 14.70
C ASN A 159 15.06 6.10 14.05
N TYR A 160 15.55 7.35 14.05
CA TYR A 160 16.86 7.71 13.49
C TYR A 160 18.02 6.88 14.09
N VAL A 161 18.08 6.77 15.42
CA VAL A 161 19.12 6.03 16.15
C VAL A 161 19.06 4.52 15.87
N SER A 162 17.88 3.96 15.57
CA SER A 162 17.70 2.52 15.38
C SER A 162 17.72 2.05 13.91
N THR A 163 17.98 2.91 12.93
CA THR A 163 17.83 2.56 11.50
C THR A 163 18.96 3.10 10.59
N GLU A 164 18.88 2.84 9.28
CA GLU A 164 19.92 3.06 8.25
C GLU A 164 20.26 4.54 7.94
N TRP A 165 19.59 5.50 8.59
CA TRP A 165 19.68 6.94 8.28
C TRP A 165 21.05 7.57 8.55
N LYS A 166 21.85 7.02 9.47
CA LYS A 166 23.20 7.50 9.84
C LYS A 166 24.22 7.43 8.69
N THR A 167 23.90 6.59 7.70
CA THR A 167 24.76 6.21 6.56
C THR A 167 24.09 6.50 5.21
N SER A 168 23.02 7.30 5.19
CA SER A 168 22.30 7.65 3.96
C SER A 168 22.58 9.09 3.55
N ASP A 169 22.85 9.31 2.27
CA ASP A 169 23.10 10.62 1.65
C ASP A 169 21.79 11.42 1.47
N VAL A 170 21.10 11.68 2.58
CA VAL A 170 19.82 12.38 2.64
C VAL A 170 20.05 13.89 2.72
N ASN A 171 19.40 14.63 1.83
CA ASN A 171 19.33 16.09 1.92
C ASN A 171 18.31 16.50 2.99
N TRP A 172 18.80 16.88 4.17
CA TRP A 172 17.95 17.19 5.32
C TRP A 172 17.13 18.48 5.16
N SER A 173 17.57 19.44 4.34
CA SER A 173 16.82 20.69 4.08
C SER A 173 15.57 20.45 3.23
N VAL A 174 15.68 19.59 2.20
CA VAL A 174 14.54 19.15 1.38
C VAL A 174 13.60 18.30 2.23
N LEU A 175 14.15 17.34 2.97
CA LEU A 175 13.37 16.43 3.81
C LEU A 175 12.55 17.15 4.89
N ASN A 176 13.13 18.10 5.62
CA ASN A 176 12.41 18.83 6.67
C ASN A 176 11.12 19.48 6.12
N ARG A 177 11.18 20.02 4.89
CA ARG A 177 10.05 20.68 4.20
C ARG A 177 9.02 19.66 3.73
N SER A 178 9.44 18.52 3.21
CA SER A 178 8.50 17.45 2.83
C SER A 178 7.79 16.85 4.06
N LEU A 179 8.47 16.78 5.21
CA LEU A 179 7.89 16.33 6.47
C LEU A 179 6.85 17.30 7.06
N ASP A 180 6.76 18.57 6.62
CA ASP A 180 5.67 19.47 7.03
C ASP A 180 4.30 19.06 6.44
N PHE A 181 4.29 18.23 5.38
CA PHE A 181 3.07 17.78 4.69
C PHE A 181 2.73 16.31 4.98
N LEU A 182 3.51 15.63 5.82
CA LEU A 182 3.30 14.23 6.17
C LEU A 182 2.67 14.10 7.57
N PRO A 183 1.80 13.11 7.78
CA PRO A 183 1.31 12.76 9.12
C PRO A 183 2.47 12.23 9.99
N ASP A 184 2.31 12.32 11.31
CA ASP A 184 3.33 11.88 12.25
C ASP A 184 3.69 10.38 12.08
N ILE A 185 5.00 10.10 12.10
CA ILE A 185 5.60 8.78 12.01
C ILE A 185 6.44 8.42 13.25
N SER A 186 6.42 9.29 14.28
CA SER A 186 7.09 9.05 15.56
C SER A 186 6.67 7.70 16.15
N GLY A 187 7.63 6.96 16.71
CA GLY A 187 7.43 5.59 17.20
C GLY A 187 7.21 4.50 16.12
N ASN A 188 6.79 4.82 14.90
CA ASN A 188 6.60 3.84 13.82
C ASN A 188 7.89 3.61 13.02
N ARG A 189 8.77 2.76 13.56
CA ARG A 189 10.06 2.39 12.97
C ARG A 189 9.96 1.80 11.55
N ASN A 190 8.85 1.16 11.20
CA ASN A 190 8.63 0.65 9.84
C ASN A 190 8.25 1.78 8.88
N ALA A 191 7.38 2.72 9.29
CA ALA A 191 7.08 3.91 8.48
C ALA A 191 8.34 4.75 8.23
N ALA A 192 9.13 5.01 9.28
CA ALA A 192 10.40 5.73 9.15
C ALA A 192 11.42 5.03 8.24
N ARG A 193 11.48 3.69 8.22
CA ARG A 193 12.35 2.95 7.29
C ARG A 193 11.81 2.96 5.86
N GLY A 194 10.49 3.00 5.66
CA GLY A 194 9.86 3.13 4.34
C GLY A 194 10.06 4.51 3.74
N LEU A 195 9.91 5.55 4.56
CA LEU A 195 10.22 6.94 4.20
C LEU A 195 11.66 7.07 3.70
N LEU A 196 12.64 6.46 4.38
CA LEU A 196 14.03 6.46 3.93
C LEU A 196 14.19 5.92 2.50
N PHE A 197 13.54 4.81 2.18
CA PHE A 197 13.62 4.20 0.85
C PHE A 197 12.92 5.06 -0.22
N LEU A 198 11.82 5.74 0.12
CA LEU A 198 11.18 6.72 -0.78
C LEU A 198 12.10 7.91 -1.09
N ILE A 199 12.81 8.44 -0.08
CA ILE A 199 13.74 9.57 -0.24
C ILE A 199 14.96 9.16 -1.06
N GLN A 200 15.56 7.99 -0.77
CA GLN A 200 16.74 7.47 -1.47
C GLN A 200 16.49 7.27 -2.97
N GLU A 201 15.30 6.83 -3.36
CA GLU A 201 14.89 6.61 -4.74
C GLU A 201 14.22 7.84 -5.39
N GLY A 202 14.21 9.01 -4.71
CA GLY A 202 13.69 10.27 -5.22
C GLY A 202 12.18 10.32 -5.46
N VAL A 203 11.39 9.51 -4.73
CA VAL A 203 9.93 9.40 -4.91
C VAL A 203 9.21 10.63 -4.34
N PRO A 204 8.34 11.31 -5.11
CA PRO A 204 7.44 12.33 -4.57
C PRO A 204 6.52 11.74 -3.48
N LEU A 205 6.56 12.31 -2.28
CA LEU A 205 5.94 11.76 -1.07
C LEU A 205 4.44 12.05 -0.94
N ASP A 206 3.86 12.80 -1.89
CA ASP A 206 2.44 13.17 -1.91
C ASP A 206 1.53 11.93 -1.92
N GLY A 207 0.69 11.80 -0.89
CA GLY A 207 -0.29 10.70 -0.76
C GLY A 207 0.22 9.44 -0.06
N PHE A 208 1.47 9.39 0.44
CA PHE A 208 1.96 8.25 1.21
C PHE A 208 1.59 8.37 2.70
N SER A 209 0.80 7.41 3.20
CA SER A 209 0.46 7.26 4.62
C SER A 209 1.54 6.48 5.40
N PRO A 210 1.56 6.54 6.75
CA PRO A 210 2.52 5.77 7.54
C PRO A 210 2.40 4.26 7.32
N ASP A 211 1.19 3.76 7.10
CA ASP A 211 0.94 2.34 6.78
C ASP A 211 1.45 1.96 5.39
N LEU A 212 1.34 2.84 4.40
CA LEU A 212 1.96 2.65 3.08
C LEU A 212 3.48 2.56 3.20
N MET A 213 4.10 3.49 3.93
CA MET A 213 5.54 3.47 4.18
C MET A 213 5.96 2.19 4.95
N ALA A 214 5.20 1.77 5.95
CA ALA A 214 5.48 0.55 6.69
C ALA A 214 5.41 -0.72 5.82
N LYS A 215 4.46 -0.81 4.88
CA LYS A 215 4.40 -1.90 3.89
C LYS A 215 5.61 -1.88 2.95
N ILE A 216 6.01 -0.70 2.47
CA ILE A 216 7.19 -0.51 1.62
C ILE A 216 8.46 -0.97 2.35
N ALA A 217 8.62 -0.65 3.63
CA ALA A 217 9.76 -1.09 4.45
C ALA A 217 9.86 -2.63 4.59
N VAL A 218 8.71 -3.32 4.64
CA VAL A 218 8.64 -4.79 4.70
C VAL A 218 8.90 -5.44 3.32
N LYS A 219 8.66 -4.72 2.22
CA LYS A 219 8.72 -5.23 0.84
C LYS A 219 9.70 -4.43 -0.03
N LYS A 220 10.86 -4.04 0.52
CA LYS A 220 11.90 -3.21 -0.15
C LYS A 220 12.20 -3.65 -1.58
N ASP A 221 12.50 -4.93 -1.79
CA ASP A 221 12.94 -5.43 -3.11
C ASP A 221 11.81 -5.44 -4.16
N VAL A 222 10.55 -5.53 -3.71
CA VAL A 222 9.37 -5.35 -4.55
C VAL A 222 9.18 -3.87 -4.86
N PHE A 223 9.27 -2.99 -3.86
CA PHE A 223 9.20 -1.53 -4.04
C PHE A 223 10.21 -1.03 -5.06
N LEU A 224 11.48 -1.42 -4.97
CA LEU A 224 12.53 -1.00 -5.90
C LEU A 224 12.21 -1.42 -7.34
N LYS A 225 11.81 -2.68 -7.55
CA LYS A 225 11.41 -3.20 -8.87
C LYS A 225 10.15 -2.52 -9.43
N VAL A 226 9.15 -2.25 -8.59
CA VAL A 226 7.92 -1.56 -9.00
C VAL A 226 8.23 -0.10 -9.34
N TRP A 227 9.01 0.60 -8.52
CA TRP A 227 9.38 1.99 -8.79
C TRP A 227 10.14 2.13 -10.10
N GLN A 228 11.17 1.31 -10.34
CA GLN A 228 11.94 1.29 -11.59
C GLN A 228 11.09 1.00 -12.85
N ALA A 229 9.93 0.34 -12.70
CA ALA A 229 8.98 0.13 -13.79
C ALA A 229 7.97 1.29 -13.98
N LEU A 230 7.75 2.11 -12.95
CA LEU A 230 6.73 3.16 -12.90
C LEU A 230 7.28 4.59 -12.97
N THR A 231 8.57 4.82 -12.68
CA THR A 231 9.16 6.17 -12.57
C THR A 231 8.75 7.06 -13.75
N PRO A 232 8.10 8.24 -13.53
CA PRO A 232 7.95 8.95 -12.27
C PRO A 232 6.58 8.81 -11.55
N ASP A 233 5.71 7.85 -11.90
CA ASP A 233 4.33 7.77 -11.39
C ASP A 233 4.24 7.22 -9.94
N SER A 234 4.41 8.12 -8.97
CA SER A 234 4.32 7.81 -7.53
C SER A 234 2.89 7.53 -7.06
N ARG A 235 1.86 8.08 -7.73
CA ARG A 235 0.45 7.84 -7.38
C ARG A 235 0.07 6.38 -7.65
N LYS A 236 0.46 5.86 -8.81
CA LYS A 236 0.25 4.45 -9.17
C LYS A 236 1.02 3.50 -8.27
N LEU A 237 2.24 3.88 -7.85
CA LEU A 237 2.99 3.16 -6.83
C LEU A 237 2.22 3.09 -5.50
N ALA A 238 1.67 4.21 -5.02
CA ALA A 238 0.91 4.25 -3.77
C ALA A 238 -0.30 3.29 -3.78
N VAL A 239 -1.13 3.32 -4.84
CA VAL A 239 -2.35 2.47 -4.94
C VAL A 239 -2.00 0.97 -5.03
N ILE A 240 -0.85 0.60 -5.62
CA ILE A 240 -0.35 -0.79 -5.64
C ILE A 240 0.03 -1.28 -4.24
N PHE A 241 0.57 -0.41 -3.38
CA PHE A 241 0.94 -0.74 -2.01
C PHE A 241 -0.23 -0.55 -1.01
N GLU A 242 -1.24 0.25 -1.37
CA GLU A 242 -2.43 0.46 -0.55
C GLU A 242 -3.24 -0.84 -0.45
N SER A 243 -3.55 -1.43 -1.60
CA SER A 243 -4.22 -2.72 -1.69
C SER A 243 -3.24 -3.88 -1.43
N GLY A 244 -3.56 -4.75 -0.47
CA GLY A 244 -2.68 -5.90 -0.14
C GLY A 244 -2.67 -7.00 -1.22
N ARG A 245 -3.72 -7.09 -2.04
CA ARG A 245 -3.89 -8.17 -3.04
C ARG A 245 -2.89 -8.11 -4.20
N PRO A 246 -2.64 -6.96 -4.86
CA PRO A 246 -1.60 -6.86 -5.89
C PRO A 246 -0.23 -7.34 -5.42
N LEU A 247 0.22 -6.93 -4.23
CA LEU A 247 1.55 -7.30 -3.70
C LEU A 247 1.74 -8.83 -3.61
N VAL A 248 0.70 -9.59 -3.21
CA VAL A 248 0.75 -11.05 -3.09
C VAL A 248 0.92 -11.75 -4.44
N ILE A 249 0.38 -11.18 -5.52
CA ILE A 249 0.49 -11.73 -6.88
C ILE A 249 1.76 -11.22 -7.57
N LEU A 250 2.09 -9.95 -7.34
CA LEU A 250 3.14 -9.23 -8.03
C LEU A 250 4.55 -9.59 -7.52
N GLU A 251 4.70 -9.94 -6.24
CA GLU A 251 5.98 -10.43 -5.69
C GLU A 251 6.51 -11.71 -6.39
N PRO A 252 5.76 -12.84 -6.47
CA PRO A 252 6.20 -14.00 -7.23
C PRO A 252 6.27 -13.73 -8.74
N SER A 253 5.40 -12.87 -9.28
CA SER A 253 5.45 -12.49 -10.69
C SER A 253 6.74 -11.75 -11.07
N LEU A 254 7.21 -10.82 -10.21
CA LEU A 254 8.49 -10.10 -10.36
C LEU A 254 9.73 -10.99 -10.15
N ILE A 255 9.57 -12.22 -9.69
CA ILE A 255 10.63 -13.23 -9.62
C ILE A 255 10.62 -14.09 -10.89
N ALA A 256 9.44 -14.49 -11.37
CA ALA A 256 9.29 -15.33 -12.56
C ALA A 256 9.48 -14.59 -13.90
N PHE A 257 8.84 -13.44 -14.07
CA PHE A 257 8.72 -12.71 -15.34
C PHE A 257 8.96 -11.19 -15.16
N PRO A 258 10.16 -10.76 -14.72
CA PRO A 258 10.41 -9.36 -14.32
C PRO A 258 10.16 -8.36 -15.45
N GLU A 259 10.47 -8.70 -16.71
CA GLU A 259 10.26 -7.80 -17.86
C GLU A 259 8.79 -7.71 -18.27
N ALA A 260 8.05 -8.82 -18.26
CA ALA A 260 6.61 -8.78 -18.52
C ALA A 260 5.90 -7.97 -17.41
N CYS A 261 6.32 -8.13 -16.15
CA CYS A 261 5.79 -7.36 -15.04
C CYS A 261 6.03 -5.85 -15.20
N SER A 262 7.23 -5.42 -15.64
CA SER A 262 7.49 -3.99 -15.82
C SER A 262 6.66 -3.37 -16.95
N LEU A 263 6.41 -4.10 -18.04
CA LEU A 263 5.47 -3.69 -19.08
C LEU A 263 4.04 -3.58 -18.56
N PHE A 264 3.52 -4.60 -17.87
CA PHE A 264 2.15 -4.58 -17.36
C PHE A 264 1.95 -3.56 -16.22
N LEU A 265 2.98 -3.31 -15.41
CA LEU A 265 3.00 -2.22 -14.43
C LEU A 265 2.91 -0.85 -15.10
N ARG A 266 3.70 -0.59 -16.14
CA ARG A 266 3.66 0.68 -16.85
C ARG A 266 2.36 0.85 -17.63
N ASP A 267 1.99 -0.14 -18.45
CA ASP A 267 0.96 -0.01 -19.48
C ASP A 267 -0.47 -0.18 -18.94
N TYR A 268 -0.68 -0.80 -17.76
CA TYR A 268 -2.01 -1.05 -17.20
C TYR A 268 -2.15 -0.58 -15.74
N GLY A 269 -3.39 -0.30 -15.31
CA GLY A 269 -3.71 0.16 -13.96
C GLY A 269 -3.69 -0.95 -12.89
N VAL A 270 -3.85 -0.57 -11.62
CA VAL A 270 -3.90 -1.50 -10.47
C VAL A 270 -5.05 -2.50 -10.60
N GLU A 271 -6.13 -2.09 -11.27
CA GLU A 271 -7.26 -2.93 -11.69
C GLU A 271 -6.85 -4.24 -12.37
N PHE A 272 -5.78 -4.25 -13.18
CA PHE A 272 -5.29 -5.50 -13.79
C PHE A 272 -4.86 -6.52 -12.72
N TRP A 273 -4.18 -6.05 -11.68
CA TRP A 273 -3.65 -6.87 -10.58
C TRP A 273 -4.71 -7.22 -9.51
N THR A 274 -5.95 -6.71 -9.64
CA THR A 274 -7.06 -6.98 -8.70
C THR A 274 -8.29 -7.64 -9.34
N SER A 275 -8.54 -7.45 -10.64
CA SER A 275 -9.72 -8.02 -11.33
C SER A 275 -9.52 -9.46 -11.80
N TRP A 276 -8.30 -9.81 -12.23
CA TRP A 276 -7.97 -11.15 -12.75
C TRP A 276 -7.58 -12.12 -11.62
N SER A 277 -7.60 -13.42 -11.90
CA SER A 277 -7.02 -14.42 -10.98
C SER A 277 -5.50 -14.43 -11.08
N SER A 278 -4.82 -14.95 -10.05
CA SER A 278 -3.36 -15.09 -10.03
C SER A 278 -2.85 -15.93 -11.22
N ASP A 279 -3.59 -16.97 -11.60
CA ASP A 279 -3.22 -17.89 -12.69
C ASP A 279 -3.41 -17.23 -14.06
N ASP A 280 -4.47 -16.42 -14.25
CA ASP A 280 -4.65 -15.62 -15.47
C ASP A 280 -3.54 -14.58 -15.64
N ILE A 281 -3.14 -13.91 -14.55
CA ILE A 281 -2.04 -12.94 -14.55
C ILE A 281 -0.72 -13.64 -14.90
N PHE A 282 -0.45 -14.80 -14.30
CA PHE A 282 0.77 -15.56 -14.56
C PHE A 282 0.83 -16.09 -16.01
N ASP A 283 -0.29 -16.59 -16.54
CA ASP A 283 -0.40 -16.98 -17.94
C ASP A 283 -0.22 -15.77 -18.89
N LEU A 284 -0.85 -14.62 -18.62
CA LEU A 284 -0.72 -13.41 -19.44
C LEU A 284 0.72 -12.85 -19.47
N LEU A 285 1.43 -12.89 -18.34
CA LEU A 285 2.85 -12.52 -18.27
C LEU A 285 3.72 -13.51 -19.07
N ARG A 286 3.42 -14.80 -19.02
CA ARG A 286 4.12 -15.83 -19.79
C ARG A 286 3.85 -15.74 -21.30
N ILE A 287 2.60 -15.43 -21.68
CA ILE A 287 2.21 -15.08 -23.05
C ILE A 287 3.02 -13.87 -23.52
N SER A 288 3.12 -12.81 -22.71
CA SER A 288 3.88 -11.59 -23.02
C SER A 288 5.37 -11.87 -23.33
N GLU A 289 6.02 -12.76 -22.58
CA GLU A 289 7.38 -13.21 -22.93
C GLU A 289 7.45 -13.99 -24.25
N ILE A 290 6.47 -14.86 -24.52
CA ILE A 290 6.39 -15.64 -25.77
C ILE A 290 6.24 -14.69 -26.96
N ARG A 291 5.30 -13.73 -26.91
CA ARG A 291 5.13 -12.69 -27.95
C ARG A 291 6.44 -11.90 -28.17
N GLY A 292 7.13 -11.55 -27.09
CA GLY A 292 8.44 -10.89 -27.12
C GLY A 292 9.46 -11.68 -27.96
N LYS A 293 9.72 -12.92 -27.55
CA LYS A 293 10.66 -13.85 -28.21
C LYS A 293 10.29 -14.10 -29.68
N ASN A 294 8.99 -14.31 -29.97
CA ASN A 294 8.47 -14.48 -31.34
C ASN A 294 8.72 -13.26 -32.24
N SER A 295 8.58 -12.05 -31.68
CA SER A 295 8.77 -10.79 -32.41
C SER A 295 10.25 -10.43 -32.67
N GLY A 296 11.19 -11.29 -32.29
CA GLY A 296 12.63 -11.01 -32.37
C GLY A 296 13.12 -9.97 -31.36
N LYS A 297 12.28 -9.57 -30.41
CA LYS A 297 12.65 -8.64 -29.34
C LYS A 297 13.34 -9.43 -28.23
N LEU A 298 14.42 -8.86 -27.69
CA LEU A 298 15.06 -9.34 -26.46
C LEU A 298 14.14 -9.21 -25.22
N ARG A 299 13.07 -8.41 -25.33
CA ARG A 299 12.12 -8.14 -24.25
C ARG A 299 10.74 -8.71 -24.55
N ALA A 300 9.98 -8.94 -23.49
CA ALA A 300 8.54 -9.22 -23.53
C ALA A 300 7.76 -8.18 -24.38
N ALA A 301 6.56 -8.53 -24.83
CA ALA A 301 5.70 -7.67 -25.65
C ALA A 301 4.29 -7.52 -25.04
N SER A 302 3.67 -6.35 -25.23
CA SER A 302 2.39 -5.98 -24.63
C SER A 302 1.22 -6.88 -25.08
N VAL A 303 0.20 -6.95 -24.23
CA VAL A 303 -1.02 -7.74 -24.46
C VAL A 303 -2.23 -6.84 -24.30
N LEU A 304 -2.74 -6.38 -25.45
CA LEU A 304 -3.87 -5.44 -25.55
C LEU A 304 -5.07 -5.94 -24.73
N PRO A 305 -5.80 -5.07 -24.01
CA PRO A 305 -6.91 -5.49 -23.14
C PRO A 305 -7.93 -6.41 -23.84
N GLU A 306 -8.27 -6.10 -25.10
CA GLU A 306 -9.19 -6.89 -25.94
C GLU A 306 -8.71 -8.31 -26.23
N GLU A 307 -7.39 -8.53 -26.37
CA GLU A 307 -6.84 -9.83 -26.79
C GLU A 307 -6.75 -10.83 -25.62
N ARG A 308 -6.86 -10.38 -24.36
CA ARG A 308 -6.50 -11.18 -23.18
C ARG A 308 -7.32 -12.46 -23.04
N ALA A 309 -8.63 -12.39 -23.25
CA ALA A 309 -9.51 -13.55 -23.11
C ALA A 309 -9.23 -14.61 -24.19
N ASP A 310 -9.17 -14.19 -25.45
CA ASP A 310 -8.78 -15.02 -26.60
C ASP A 310 -7.40 -15.68 -26.38
N LEU A 311 -6.39 -14.90 -25.99
CA LEU A 311 -5.03 -15.39 -25.77
C LEU A 311 -4.94 -16.36 -24.60
N LEU A 312 -5.72 -16.18 -23.53
CA LEU A 312 -5.79 -17.12 -22.40
C LEU A 312 -6.45 -18.45 -22.81
N GLU A 313 -7.56 -18.43 -23.57
CA GLU A 313 -8.16 -19.66 -24.10
C GLU A 313 -7.17 -20.41 -25.00
N ILE A 314 -6.55 -19.69 -25.96
CA ILE A 314 -5.56 -20.23 -26.89
C ILE A 314 -4.35 -20.80 -26.14
N TYR A 315 -3.84 -20.11 -25.12
CA TYR A 315 -2.69 -20.58 -24.35
C TYR A 315 -3.01 -21.85 -23.57
N ARG A 316 -4.17 -21.91 -22.89
CA ARG A 316 -4.58 -23.07 -22.09
C ARG A 316 -4.93 -24.28 -22.96
N ARG A 317 -5.46 -24.05 -24.17
CA ARG A 317 -5.82 -25.10 -25.14
C ARG A 317 -4.65 -25.61 -25.99
N SER A 318 -3.72 -24.73 -26.37
CA SER A 318 -2.74 -24.98 -27.44
C SER A 318 -1.31 -24.53 -27.11
N GLY A 319 -1.09 -23.99 -25.91
CA GLY A 319 0.21 -23.57 -25.40
C GLY A 319 0.90 -22.48 -26.24
N GLU A 320 2.22 -22.43 -26.10
CA GLU A 320 3.12 -21.51 -26.83
C GLU A 320 2.92 -21.55 -28.35
N ARG A 321 2.65 -22.73 -28.93
CA ARG A 321 2.37 -22.87 -30.37
C ARG A 321 1.09 -22.18 -30.79
N GLY A 322 0.05 -22.18 -29.96
CA GLY A 322 -1.17 -21.42 -30.21
C GLY A 322 -0.91 -19.91 -30.33
N ILE A 323 -0.09 -19.37 -29.42
CA ILE A 323 0.30 -17.95 -29.41
C ILE A 323 1.15 -17.59 -30.62
N ILE A 324 2.11 -18.45 -31.02
CA ILE A 324 2.91 -18.25 -32.24
C ILE A 324 2.00 -18.15 -33.48
N LEU A 325 1.01 -19.05 -33.62
CA LEU A 325 0.09 -19.02 -34.75
C LEU A 325 -0.84 -17.80 -34.71
N TRP A 326 -1.23 -17.32 -33.53
CA TRP A 326 -1.97 -16.06 -33.37
C TRP A 326 -1.15 -14.87 -33.89
N ASP A 327 0.03 -14.62 -33.31
CA ASP A 327 0.89 -13.47 -33.66
C ASP A 327 1.32 -13.44 -35.15
N ILE A 328 1.39 -14.60 -35.80
CA ILE A 328 1.68 -14.70 -37.23
C ILE A 328 0.50 -14.18 -38.07
N HIS A 329 -0.73 -14.57 -37.73
CA HIS A 329 -1.93 -14.35 -38.54
C HIS A 329 -2.74 -13.10 -38.16
N THR A 330 -2.63 -12.55 -36.95
CA THR A 330 -3.42 -11.39 -36.46
C THR A 330 -2.74 -10.03 -36.57
N LYS A 331 -1.75 -9.89 -37.46
CA LYS A 331 -1.00 -8.63 -37.63
C LYS A 331 -1.91 -7.47 -38.06
N GLU A 332 -1.57 -6.26 -37.64
CA GLU A 332 -2.42 -5.06 -37.66
C GLU A 332 -3.27 -4.81 -38.94
N PRO A 333 -2.80 -5.01 -40.19
CA PRO A 333 -3.65 -4.82 -41.38
C PRO A 333 -4.73 -5.91 -41.61
N THR A 334 -4.86 -6.92 -40.75
CA THR A 334 -5.71 -8.11 -41.00
C THR A 334 -7.03 -8.15 -40.21
N GLY A 335 -7.14 -7.41 -39.09
CA GLY A 335 -8.36 -7.32 -38.28
C GLY A 335 -9.03 -8.67 -37.94
N GLU A 336 -10.36 -8.73 -38.07
CA GLU A 336 -11.13 -9.95 -37.84
C GLU A 336 -10.77 -11.10 -38.79
N ILE A 337 -10.36 -10.80 -40.02
CA ILE A 337 -9.95 -11.81 -41.00
C ILE A 337 -8.70 -12.54 -40.51
N GLY A 338 -7.76 -11.79 -39.90
CA GLY A 338 -6.60 -12.35 -39.20
C GLY A 338 -7.01 -13.19 -37.99
N ARG A 339 -7.85 -12.65 -37.09
CA ARG A 339 -8.35 -13.40 -35.90
C ARG A 339 -9.05 -14.72 -36.32
N LYS A 340 -9.85 -14.70 -37.39
CA LYS A 340 -10.52 -15.90 -37.93
C LYS A 340 -9.53 -16.91 -38.53
N LEU A 341 -8.53 -16.45 -39.27
CA LEU A 341 -7.48 -17.30 -39.85
C LEU A 341 -6.59 -17.92 -38.76
N ALA A 342 -6.25 -17.16 -37.71
CA ALA A 342 -5.54 -17.66 -36.54
C ALA A 342 -6.32 -18.77 -35.83
N ARG A 343 -7.61 -18.56 -35.53
CA ARG A 343 -8.48 -19.60 -34.93
C ARG A 343 -8.56 -20.86 -35.81
N GLN A 344 -8.62 -20.73 -37.15
CA GLN A 344 -8.55 -21.86 -38.09
C GLN A 344 -7.20 -22.58 -38.08
N SER A 345 -6.09 -21.84 -38.07
CA SER A 345 -4.72 -22.37 -37.98
C SER A 345 -4.52 -23.20 -36.71
N ILE A 346 -4.93 -22.65 -35.56
CA ILE A 346 -4.86 -23.30 -34.24
C ILE A 346 -5.74 -24.56 -34.19
N ALA A 347 -6.95 -24.52 -34.77
CA ALA A 347 -7.82 -25.69 -34.87
C ALA A 347 -7.22 -26.80 -35.75
N CYS A 348 -6.64 -26.46 -36.92
CA CYS A 348 -5.96 -27.45 -37.77
C CYS A 348 -4.74 -28.06 -37.07
N MET A 349 -3.97 -27.27 -36.31
CA MET A 349 -2.89 -27.80 -35.48
C MET A 349 -3.40 -28.78 -34.42
N ALA A 350 -4.54 -28.51 -33.78
CA ALA A 350 -5.15 -29.42 -32.79
C ALA A 350 -5.61 -30.76 -33.41
N GLU A 351 -6.10 -30.75 -34.66
CA GLU A 351 -6.37 -31.94 -35.48
C GLU A 351 -5.09 -32.63 -36.00
N GLY A 352 -3.91 -32.17 -35.57
CA GLY A 352 -2.62 -32.79 -35.80
C GLY A 352 -1.94 -32.44 -37.13
N TYR A 353 -2.37 -31.39 -37.81
CA TYR A 353 -1.67 -30.87 -39.00
C TYR A 353 -0.32 -30.23 -38.60
N PRO A 354 0.71 -30.22 -39.48
CA PRO A 354 2.05 -29.80 -39.07
C PRO A 354 2.14 -28.31 -38.73
N PHE A 355 2.73 -28.00 -37.57
CA PHE A 355 2.85 -26.63 -37.04
C PHE A 355 3.55 -25.66 -37.99
N GLU A 356 4.59 -26.10 -38.70
CA GLU A 356 5.30 -25.25 -39.67
C GLU A 356 4.39 -24.87 -40.84
N ASP A 357 3.71 -25.84 -41.46
CA ASP A 357 2.75 -25.60 -42.54
C ASP A 357 1.63 -24.64 -42.08
N MET A 358 1.19 -24.70 -40.81
CA MET A 358 0.11 -23.85 -40.28
C MET A 358 0.50 -22.37 -40.08
N LYS A 359 1.77 -22.01 -40.27
CA LYS A 359 2.22 -20.61 -40.30
C LYS A 359 1.82 -19.89 -41.58
N ASP A 360 1.65 -20.60 -42.70
CA ASP A 360 1.34 -19.97 -43.99
C ASP A 360 -0.18 -19.86 -44.23
N PRO A 361 -0.68 -18.69 -44.66
CA PRO A 361 -2.11 -18.45 -44.85
C PRO A 361 -2.74 -19.34 -45.94
N GLU A 362 -1.97 -19.77 -46.95
CA GLU A 362 -2.46 -20.70 -47.98
C GLU A 362 -2.61 -22.13 -47.47
N PHE A 363 -1.65 -22.63 -46.67
CA PHE A 363 -1.70 -23.98 -46.12
C PHE A 363 -2.79 -24.11 -45.05
N VAL A 364 -3.03 -23.07 -44.24
CA VAL A 364 -4.17 -23.02 -43.30
C VAL A 364 -5.51 -23.13 -44.04
N ARG A 365 -5.70 -22.34 -45.13
CA ARG A 365 -6.92 -22.41 -45.95
C ARG A 365 -7.09 -23.79 -46.59
N PHE A 366 -6.02 -24.41 -47.06
CA PHE A 366 -6.07 -25.75 -47.62
C PHE A 366 -6.38 -26.83 -46.57
N ALA A 367 -5.77 -26.75 -45.38
CA ALA A 367 -6.07 -27.65 -44.25
C ALA A 367 -7.53 -27.56 -43.81
N ALA A 368 -8.05 -26.34 -43.64
CA ALA A 368 -9.44 -26.08 -43.30
C ALA A 368 -10.42 -26.59 -44.40
N ALA A 369 -10.03 -26.50 -45.68
CA ALA A 369 -10.81 -27.09 -46.77
C ALA A 369 -10.80 -28.63 -46.71
N THR A 370 -9.64 -29.27 -46.47
CA THR A 370 -9.54 -30.73 -46.33
C THR A 370 -10.21 -31.27 -45.07
N LEU A 371 -10.37 -30.48 -44.01
CA LEU A 371 -11.00 -30.90 -42.74
C LEU A 371 -12.44 -31.43 -42.94
N ASN A 372 -13.15 -30.92 -43.95
CA ASN A 372 -14.53 -31.30 -44.28
C ASN A 372 -14.64 -32.66 -44.98
N PHE A 373 -13.52 -33.36 -45.24
CA PHE A 373 -13.48 -34.63 -45.95
C PHE A 373 -13.15 -35.79 -45.00
N PRO A 374 -13.79 -36.97 -45.16
CA PRO A 374 -13.28 -38.19 -44.54
C PRO A 374 -11.86 -38.46 -45.03
N ALA A 375 -10.94 -38.71 -44.10
CA ALA A 375 -9.49 -38.77 -44.33
C ALA A 375 -8.85 -37.46 -44.87
N GLY A 376 -9.40 -36.28 -44.54
CA GLY A 376 -8.87 -34.96 -44.94
C GLY A 376 -7.35 -34.79 -44.81
N ARG A 377 -6.77 -35.23 -43.69
CA ARG A 377 -5.32 -35.18 -43.45
C ARG A 377 -4.50 -35.98 -44.49
N PHE A 378 -5.00 -37.11 -44.98
CA PHE A 378 -4.34 -37.87 -46.05
C PHE A 378 -4.33 -37.09 -47.37
N PHE A 379 -5.44 -36.45 -47.73
CA PHE A 379 -5.50 -35.56 -48.89
C PHE A 379 -4.57 -34.35 -48.73
N TYR A 380 -4.50 -33.78 -47.52
CA TYR A 380 -3.59 -32.69 -47.20
C TYR A 380 -2.13 -33.06 -47.42
N ASP A 381 -1.63 -34.09 -46.72
CA ASP A 381 -0.23 -34.50 -46.79
C ASP A 381 0.16 -35.02 -48.20
N THR A 382 -0.79 -35.58 -48.96
CA THR A 382 -0.56 -36.02 -50.36
C THR A 382 -0.50 -34.84 -51.34
N LEU A 383 -1.31 -33.79 -51.16
CA LEU A 383 -1.46 -32.72 -52.14
C LEU A 383 -0.70 -31.43 -51.81
N LYS A 384 -0.19 -31.25 -50.58
CA LYS A 384 0.48 -30.00 -50.19
C LYS A 384 1.75 -29.66 -50.99
N GLY A 385 2.38 -30.63 -51.65
CA GLY A 385 3.49 -30.40 -52.59
C GLY A 385 3.08 -29.92 -53.99
N VAL A 386 1.79 -29.98 -54.34
CA VAL A 386 1.27 -29.63 -55.68
C VAL A 386 1.02 -28.11 -55.78
N GLY A 387 0.94 -27.53 -56.98
CA GLY A 387 0.60 -26.11 -57.17
C GLY A 387 -0.83 -25.76 -56.73
N SER A 388 -1.02 -24.61 -56.07
CA SER A 388 -2.27 -24.20 -55.38
C SER A 388 -3.55 -24.46 -56.17
N LEU A 389 -3.67 -23.92 -57.40
CA LEU A 389 -4.84 -24.11 -58.28
C LEU A 389 -5.12 -25.59 -58.60
N VAL A 390 -4.07 -26.41 -58.75
CA VAL A 390 -4.18 -27.84 -59.05
C VAL A 390 -4.60 -28.64 -57.80
N ARG A 391 -4.21 -28.21 -56.57
CA ARG A 391 -4.70 -28.83 -55.32
C ARG A 391 -6.23 -28.78 -55.24
N TYR A 392 -6.82 -27.60 -55.47
CA TYR A 392 -8.26 -27.41 -55.39
C TYR A 392 -9.02 -28.11 -56.52
N LEU A 393 -8.47 -28.16 -57.73
CA LEU A 393 -9.06 -28.95 -58.83
C LEU A 393 -9.06 -30.46 -58.53
N LEU A 394 -7.97 -30.99 -57.96
CA LEU A 394 -7.90 -32.40 -57.57
C LEU A 394 -8.86 -32.71 -56.41
N LEU A 395 -8.95 -31.84 -55.40
CA LEU A 395 -9.87 -31.99 -54.28
C LEU A 395 -11.35 -31.94 -54.76
N GLY A 396 -11.68 -31.02 -55.66
CA GLY A 396 -12.99 -30.96 -56.31
C GLY A 396 -13.30 -32.18 -57.18
N GLY A 397 -12.30 -32.70 -57.91
CA GLY A 397 -12.42 -33.94 -58.68
C GLY A 397 -12.70 -35.16 -57.81
N VAL A 398 -12.08 -35.26 -56.62
CA VAL A 398 -12.38 -36.29 -55.61
C VAL A 398 -13.81 -36.14 -55.09
N LEU A 399 -14.27 -34.93 -54.78
CA LEU A 399 -15.65 -34.68 -54.33
C LEU A 399 -16.66 -35.07 -55.42
N LEU A 400 -16.42 -34.72 -56.68
CA LEU A 400 -17.25 -35.10 -57.83
C LEU A 400 -17.24 -36.62 -58.09
N LEU A 401 -16.12 -37.31 -57.86
CA LEU A 401 -16.06 -38.77 -57.94
C LEU A 401 -16.87 -39.43 -56.82
N PHE A 402 -16.75 -38.98 -55.57
CA PHE A 402 -17.56 -39.49 -54.46
C PHE A 402 -19.06 -39.20 -54.67
N GLY A 403 -19.42 -37.98 -55.07
CA GLY A 403 -20.79 -37.61 -55.41
C GLY A 403 -21.34 -38.40 -56.58
N GLY A 404 -20.54 -38.62 -57.63
CA GLY A 404 -20.90 -39.43 -58.80
C GLY A 404 -21.07 -40.92 -58.49
N VAL A 405 -20.24 -41.49 -57.60
CA VAL A 405 -20.38 -42.87 -57.11
C VAL A 405 -21.61 -42.99 -56.21
N PHE A 406 -21.84 -42.04 -55.30
CA PHE A 406 -23.02 -42.04 -54.42
C PHE A 406 -24.31 -41.89 -55.23
N PHE A 407 -24.37 -40.94 -56.18
CA PHE A 407 -25.51 -40.76 -57.08
C PHE A 407 -25.69 -41.96 -58.03
N GLY A 408 -24.60 -42.58 -58.48
CA GLY A 408 -24.62 -43.81 -59.28
C GLY A 408 -25.19 -45.00 -58.50
N LEU A 409 -24.79 -45.18 -57.25
CA LEU A 409 -25.36 -46.18 -56.34
C LEU A 409 -26.83 -45.90 -56.03
N PHE A 410 -27.18 -44.64 -55.71
CA PHE A 410 -28.57 -44.22 -55.45
C PHE A 410 -29.46 -44.46 -56.68
N LYS A 411 -28.99 -44.12 -57.88
CA LYS A 411 -29.68 -44.40 -59.16
C LYS A 411 -29.80 -45.91 -59.43
N ARG A 412 -28.79 -46.71 -59.05
CA ARG A 412 -28.82 -48.18 -59.16
C ARG A 412 -29.81 -48.83 -58.18
N PHE A 413 -29.88 -48.35 -56.94
CA PHE A 413 -30.92 -48.76 -55.98
C PHE A 413 -32.32 -48.35 -56.46
N ARG A 414 -32.51 -47.11 -56.90
CA ARG A 414 -33.80 -46.65 -57.45
C ARG A 414 -34.23 -47.43 -58.70
N GLY A 415 -33.28 -47.85 -59.54
CA GLY A 415 -33.53 -48.74 -60.68
C GLY A 415 -33.87 -50.18 -60.27
N ALA A 416 -33.28 -50.70 -59.20
CA ALA A 416 -33.58 -52.04 -58.68
C ALA A 416 -35.03 -52.14 -58.14
N PHE A 417 -35.56 -51.07 -57.56
CA PHE A 417 -36.99 -50.99 -57.15
C PHE A 417 -37.96 -50.79 -58.32
N PHE A 418 -37.50 -50.43 -59.52
CA PHE A 418 -38.33 -50.20 -60.72
C PHE A 418 -37.85 -51.04 -61.91
N SER A 419 -37.96 -52.36 -61.77
CA SER A 419 -37.81 -53.34 -62.86
C SER A 419 -39.10 -54.18 -62.96
N PRO A 420 -39.78 -54.23 -64.12
CA PRO A 420 -41.13 -54.79 -64.21
C PRO A 420 -41.14 -56.34 -64.23
N PRO A 421 -42.10 -57.00 -63.56
CA PRO A 421 -42.24 -58.45 -63.59
C PRO A 421 -42.77 -58.94 -64.95
N SER A 422 -42.28 -60.10 -65.40
CA SER A 422 -42.64 -60.68 -66.69
C SER A 422 -43.67 -61.82 -66.54
N ARG A 423 -44.65 -61.83 -67.45
CA ARG A 423 -45.57 -62.95 -67.82
C ARG A 423 -46.26 -63.74 -66.68
N TYR A 424 -47.59 -63.85 -66.78
CA TYR A 424 -48.24 -65.15 -67.04
C TYR A 424 -49.60 -64.96 -67.74
N THR A 425 -50.13 -66.02 -68.35
CA THR A 425 -51.35 -66.02 -69.17
C THR A 425 -52.28 -67.17 -68.79
N ILE A 426 -53.55 -66.87 -68.50
CA ILE A 426 -54.77 -67.71 -68.63
C ILE A 426 -55.95 -66.74 -68.40
N LYS A 427 -56.86 -66.43 -69.33
CA LYS A 427 -57.92 -67.18 -70.08
C LYS A 427 -59.27 -67.29 -69.33
N GLU A 428 -60.30 -66.68 -69.95
CA GLU A 428 -61.76 -66.96 -69.87
C GLU A 428 -62.52 -66.74 -68.54
N GLY A 429 -63.74 -66.14 -68.58
CA GLY A 429 -64.49 -65.89 -67.33
C GLY A 429 -65.80 -65.06 -67.27
N THR A 430 -66.64 -64.96 -68.31
CA THR A 430 -68.08 -64.54 -68.22
C THR A 430 -68.46 -63.12 -67.72
N GLU A 431 -69.76 -62.77 -67.80
CA GLU A 431 -70.33 -61.41 -67.70
C GLU A 431 -71.09 -61.07 -66.39
N LYS A 432 -71.22 -59.75 -66.14
CA LYS A 432 -72.41 -59.02 -65.58
C LYS A 432 -72.86 -59.19 -64.12
N THR A 433 -73.52 -58.11 -63.65
CA THR A 433 -74.53 -58.01 -62.56
C THR A 433 -74.08 -58.32 -61.11
N GLU A 434 -74.57 -57.64 -60.05
CA GLU A 434 -75.27 -56.34 -59.90
C GLU A 434 -75.23 -55.93 -58.39
N ARG A 435 -75.69 -54.70 -58.05
CA ARG A 435 -76.10 -54.22 -56.70
C ARG A 435 -74.94 -53.85 -55.74
N LYS A 436 -74.94 -52.65 -55.12
CA LYS A 436 -75.82 -52.09 -54.05
C LYS A 436 -75.68 -52.89 -52.74
N ALA A 437 -75.50 -52.29 -51.56
CA ALA A 437 -75.57 -50.88 -51.11
C ALA A 437 -74.48 -50.61 -50.03
N LEU A 438 -74.50 -49.64 -49.09
CA LEU A 438 -75.52 -48.74 -48.54
C LEU A 438 -74.87 -47.51 -47.86
N LYS A 439 -75.56 -46.36 -47.91
CA LYS A 439 -75.53 -45.18 -47.00
C LYS A 439 -74.29 -44.89 -46.12
N ASP A 440 -73.69 -43.72 -46.34
CA ASP A 440 -74.02 -42.47 -45.62
C ASP A 440 -74.31 -42.46 -44.09
N VAL A 441 -73.58 -41.55 -43.43
CA VAL A 441 -74.08 -40.42 -42.59
C VAL A 441 -74.05 -40.50 -41.04
N PHE A 442 -73.48 -39.42 -40.46
CA PHE A 442 -73.42 -38.96 -39.06
C PHE A 442 -72.66 -39.85 -38.04
N ALA A 443 -72.10 -39.28 -36.96
CA ALA A 443 -71.60 -37.92 -36.69
C ALA A 443 -70.82 -37.96 -35.35
N ASP A 444 -69.78 -37.12 -35.23
CA ASP A 444 -69.11 -36.74 -33.97
C ASP A 444 -68.51 -37.94 -33.16
N ASP A 445 -67.76 -37.78 -32.06
CA ASP A 445 -67.51 -36.60 -31.22
C ASP A 445 -66.13 -36.65 -30.50
N GLU A 446 -65.76 -35.52 -29.91
CA GLU A 446 -64.82 -35.27 -28.80
C GLU A 446 -63.36 -35.84 -28.74
N ARG A 447 -62.45 -34.86 -28.65
CA ARG A 447 -61.38 -34.66 -27.62
C ARG A 447 -60.03 -35.42 -27.64
N ALA A 448 -59.03 -34.56 -27.38
CA ALA A 448 -57.86 -34.69 -26.46
C ALA A 448 -56.49 -35.08 -27.03
N ASP A 449 -55.51 -34.27 -26.57
CA ASP A 449 -54.05 -34.45 -26.47
C ASP A 449 -53.22 -34.83 -27.71
N GLY A 450 -51.94 -34.38 -27.74
CA GLY A 450 -50.99 -34.87 -28.75
C GLY A 450 -49.64 -34.12 -28.82
N GLY A 451 -49.67 -32.78 -28.92
CA GLY A 451 -48.45 -31.97 -29.12
C GLY A 451 -47.69 -32.30 -30.42
N GLY A 452 -46.40 -31.94 -30.46
CA GLY A 452 -45.50 -32.23 -31.59
C GLY A 452 -45.31 -31.02 -32.54
N ALA A 453 -44.08 -30.51 -32.59
CA ALA A 453 -43.73 -29.29 -33.31
C ALA A 453 -43.43 -29.46 -34.81
N ASP A 454 -43.44 -28.30 -35.48
CA ASP A 454 -42.45 -27.83 -36.47
C ASP A 454 -42.68 -27.94 -37.99
N GLU A 455 -41.96 -27.04 -38.69
CA GLU A 455 -41.78 -26.89 -40.15
C GLU A 455 -43.05 -26.60 -41.01
N THR A 456 -43.11 -25.65 -41.96
CA THR A 456 -42.10 -24.81 -42.67
C THR A 456 -42.78 -23.66 -43.44
N ALA A 457 -41.98 -22.74 -44.02
CA ALA A 457 -42.31 -21.84 -45.16
C ALA A 457 -43.31 -20.67 -44.91
N SER A 458 -43.21 -19.49 -45.55
CA SER A 458 -42.20 -18.91 -46.46
C SER A 458 -42.43 -17.39 -46.67
N PHE A 459 -41.40 -16.64 -47.10
CA PHE A 459 -41.40 -15.51 -48.08
C PHE A 459 -42.65 -14.55 -48.10
N THR A 460 -42.55 -13.21 -48.12
CA THR A 460 -41.85 -12.41 -49.15
C THR A 460 -41.90 -10.89 -48.83
N VAL A 461 -40.78 -10.17 -49.02
CA VAL A 461 -40.62 -8.74 -49.43
C VAL A 461 -41.18 -7.55 -48.60
N GLU A 462 -40.29 -6.55 -48.50
CA GLU A 462 -40.35 -5.16 -47.98
C GLU A 462 -41.20 -4.19 -48.86
N PRO A 463 -41.59 -2.96 -48.43
CA PRO A 463 -40.61 -1.85 -48.29
C PRO A 463 -40.89 -0.75 -47.23
N GLU A 464 -39.86 0.07 -47.02
CA GLU A 464 -39.80 1.51 -46.68
C GLU A 464 -40.97 2.20 -45.91
N MET A 465 -40.61 2.87 -44.82
CA MET A 465 -40.88 4.32 -44.69
C MET A 465 -39.69 5.05 -44.04
N ILE A 466 -39.57 6.33 -44.38
CA ILE A 466 -38.55 7.28 -43.92
C ILE A 466 -39.16 8.17 -42.84
N GLU A 467 -38.44 8.48 -41.75
CA GLU A 467 -38.58 9.75 -41.01
C GLU A 467 -37.38 10.01 -40.08
N ASP A 468 -36.45 10.84 -40.56
CA ASP A 468 -35.62 11.75 -39.75
C ASP A 468 -36.48 13.02 -39.46
N PRO A 469 -36.31 13.76 -38.34
CA PRO A 469 -35.23 14.75 -38.30
C PRO A 469 -34.68 15.18 -36.91
N GLU A 470 -33.69 16.09 -36.97
CA GLU A 470 -33.31 17.11 -35.97
C GLU A 470 -32.59 16.64 -34.67
N ILE A 471 -31.38 17.07 -34.28
CA ILE A 471 -30.63 18.36 -34.40
C ILE A 471 -31.33 19.47 -33.59
N SER A 472 -30.78 20.12 -32.55
CA SER A 472 -29.39 20.54 -32.27
C SER A 472 -29.11 20.69 -30.74
N PRO A 473 -27.92 21.11 -30.27
CA PRO A 473 -27.52 21.07 -28.86
C PRO A 473 -27.55 22.42 -28.11
N ALA A 474 -27.48 22.33 -26.78
CA ALA A 474 -27.11 23.35 -25.79
C ALA A 474 -26.67 22.60 -24.50
N GLU A 475 -25.86 23.12 -23.58
CA GLU A 475 -25.22 24.44 -23.47
C GLU A 475 -23.93 24.31 -22.63
N THR A 476 -22.94 25.17 -22.87
CA THR A 476 -21.78 25.36 -21.98
C THR A 476 -21.64 26.85 -21.71
N ASP A 477 -21.65 27.27 -20.44
CA ASP A 477 -21.15 28.59 -20.06
C ASP A 477 -20.74 28.64 -18.57
N ASP A 478 -19.81 29.53 -18.26
CA ASP A 478 -19.32 29.82 -16.91
C ASP A 478 -20.27 30.71 -16.11
N ALA A 479 -20.33 30.55 -14.78
CA ALA A 479 -20.59 31.67 -13.85
C ALA A 479 -20.23 31.38 -12.38
N THR A 480 -19.19 32.09 -11.92
CA THR A 480 -18.83 32.47 -10.55
C THR A 480 -19.93 32.52 -9.45
N GLY A 481 -19.65 31.86 -8.31
CA GLY A 481 -19.39 32.56 -7.03
C GLY A 481 -20.53 32.99 -6.09
N LYS A 482 -20.58 32.34 -4.91
CA LYS A 482 -20.93 32.82 -3.56
C LYS A 482 -20.56 31.69 -2.56
N GLU A 483 -20.00 31.89 -1.38
CA GLU A 483 -20.32 32.79 -0.23
C GLU A 483 -21.71 32.53 0.37
N GLU A 484 -21.76 31.65 1.38
CA GLU A 484 -22.81 31.61 2.41
C GLU A 484 -22.21 31.05 3.71
N ASP A 485 -22.18 31.87 4.77
CA ASP A 485 -21.81 31.49 6.14
C ASP A 485 -23.01 30.90 6.89
N LEU A 486 -22.89 29.72 7.50
CA LEU A 486 -23.80 29.27 8.57
C LEU A 486 -23.09 28.48 9.68
N GLN A 487 -22.72 29.22 10.72
CA GLN A 487 -22.87 28.96 12.17
C GLN A 487 -22.87 27.52 12.73
N GLU A 488 -21.94 27.33 13.68
CA GLU A 488 -22.15 26.80 15.05
C GLU A 488 -23.44 26.00 15.37
N GLU A 489 -23.27 24.75 15.81
CA GLU A 489 -24.09 24.17 16.90
C GLU A 489 -23.18 23.50 17.94
N ASP A 490 -23.39 23.85 19.22
CA ASP A 490 -22.80 23.20 20.39
C ASP A 490 -23.56 21.91 20.73
N ALA A 491 -22.84 20.85 21.14
CA ALA A 491 -23.43 19.65 21.72
C ALA A 491 -22.60 19.13 22.91
N VAL A 492 -23.08 19.40 24.14
CA VAL A 492 -22.42 19.00 25.40
C VAL A 492 -23.42 18.31 26.33
N SER A 493 -23.05 17.11 26.82
CA SER A 493 -23.77 16.26 27.79
C SER A 493 -25.14 15.71 27.31
N ALA A 494 -25.68 14.60 27.83
CA ALA A 494 -25.25 13.70 28.91
C ALA A 494 -25.35 12.21 28.42
N ASP A 495 -25.15 11.12 29.17
CA ASP A 495 -25.36 10.83 30.60
C ASP A 495 -24.45 9.71 31.15
N GLU A 496 -24.43 9.58 32.48
CA GLU A 496 -23.92 8.41 33.25
C GLU A 496 -25.01 7.29 33.28
N GLU A 497 -24.91 6.09 33.87
CA GLU A 497 -23.94 5.41 34.73
C GLU A 497 -24.13 3.86 34.54
N LEU A 498 -23.74 3.03 35.52
CA LEU A 498 -23.83 1.55 35.59
C LEU A 498 -22.71 0.80 34.82
N GLN A 499 -22.03 -0.20 35.37
CA GLN A 499 -22.21 -0.88 36.67
C GLN A 499 -20.86 -1.20 37.36
N ARG A 500 -20.91 -1.39 38.69
CA ARG A 500 -19.75 -1.47 39.58
C ARG A 500 -19.90 -2.66 40.54
N GLY A 501 -18.81 -3.39 40.78
CA GLY A 501 -18.58 -4.07 42.07
C GLY A 501 -18.53 -5.60 42.09
N GLN A 502 -17.33 -6.14 42.37
CA GLN A 502 -17.04 -7.18 43.37
C GLN A 502 -15.51 -7.17 43.59
N SER A 503 -15.05 -6.62 44.74
CA SER A 503 -14.54 -7.34 45.92
C SER A 503 -13.22 -8.10 45.66
N ASP A 504 -12.01 -7.64 46.05
CA ASP A 504 -11.49 -7.24 47.40
C ASP A 504 -11.38 -8.43 48.38
N GLU A 505 -10.37 -8.59 49.24
CA GLU A 505 -9.23 -7.72 49.62
C GLU A 505 -7.92 -8.05 48.82
N GLU A 506 -6.64 -8.00 49.22
CA GLU A 506 -5.88 -7.78 50.49
C GLU A 506 -4.41 -7.35 50.17
N SER A 507 -3.53 -7.27 51.18
CA SER A 507 -2.06 -7.08 51.16
C SER A 507 -1.56 -5.66 50.88
N ALA A 508 -1.56 -4.82 51.93
CA ALA A 508 -1.11 -3.43 51.89
C ALA A 508 0.44 -3.24 51.96
N GLY A 509 0.96 -2.20 51.29
CA GLY A 509 2.39 -1.84 51.31
C GLY A 509 2.71 -0.36 51.00
N THR A 510 2.80 0.47 52.04
CA THR A 510 3.52 1.77 52.11
C THR A 510 3.45 2.78 50.94
N ALA A 511 2.65 3.86 51.07
CA ALA A 511 2.88 5.14 50.34
C ALA A 511 2.24 6.43 50.95
N GLY A 512 1.62 6.39 52.12
CA GLY A 512 0.79 7.49 52.64
C GLY A 512 1.54 8.74 53.14
N LYS A 513 2.09 9.60 52.26
CA LYS A 513 2.75 10.87 52.66
C LYS A 513 2.47 12.15 51.84
N SER A 514 2.00 12.08 50.59
CA SER A 514 1.94 13.29 49.72
C SER A 514 0.73 14.22 49.94
N THR A 515 -0.41 13.69 50.37
CA THR A 515 -1.71 14.40 50.31
C THR A 515 -1.82 15.60 51.25
N ARG A 516 -1.02 15.66 52.33
CA ARG A 516 -1.11 16.73 53.35
C ARG A 516 -0.40 18.04 52.94
N GLN A 517 0.55 18.00 51.99
CA GLN A 517 1.23 19.22 51.50
C GLN A 517 0.38 20.02 50.50
N ARG A 518 -0.36 19.37 49.59
CA ARG A 518 -1.15 20.06 48.55
C ARG A 518 -2.25 20.98 49.12
N ARG A 519 -2.79 20.72 50.32
CA ARG A 519 -3.79 21.58 50.96
C ARG A 519 -3.23 22.87 51.60
N ARG A 520 -1.92 22.97 51.90
CA ARG A 520 -1.35 24.16 52.57
C ARG A 520 -1.04 25.31 51.59
N LYS A 521 -0.62 25.00 50.35
CA LYS A 521 -0.34 26.03 49.31
C LYS A 521 -1.60 26.75 48.77
N LYS A 522 -2.81 26.20 48.91
CA LYS A 522 -4.07 26.85 48.47
C LYS A 522 -4.71 27.80 49.51
N ARG A 523 -4.17 27.95 50.73
CA ARG A 523 -4.62 28.98 51.69
C ARG A 523 -3.79 30.27 51.63
N MET A 524 -2.46 30.18 51.64
CA MET A 524 -1.57 31.36 51.64
C MET A 524 -1.49 32.11 50.28
N LYS A 525 -2.44 31.89 49.36
CA LYS A 525 -2.67 32.73 48.18
C LYS A 525 -4.11 33.29 48.15
N LYS A 526 -4.69 33.50 49.35
CA LYS A 526 -6.01 34.16 49.53
C LYS A 526 -6.09 35.00 50.82
N GLU A 527 -4.94 35.47 51.28
CA GLU A 527 -4.74 36.33 52.47
C GLU A 527 -3.76 37.48 52.13
N ASN A 528 -3.59 37.80 50.84
CA ASN A 528 -2.68 38.81 50.30
C ASN A 528 -3.22 39.41 48.96
N GLU A 529 -4.55 39.38 48.80
CA GLU A 529 -5.39 40.10 47.83
C GLU A 529 -6.55 40.70 48.62
#